data_AF-A0A9J8AJU3-F1
#
_entry.id   AF-A0A9J8AJU3-F1
#
_cell.length_a   1.000
_cell.length_b   1.000
_cell.length_c   1.000
_cell.angle_alpha   90.00
_cell.angle_beta   90.00
_cell.angle_gamma   90.00
#
_symmetry.space_group_name_H-M   'P 1'
#
loop_
_entity.id
_entity.type
_entity.pdbx_description
1 polymer ?
#
loop_
_entity_poly.entity_id
_entity_poly.type
_entity_poly.pdbx_seq_one_letter_code
_entity_poly.pdbx_strand_id
1 'polypeptide(L)'
;MSFGNQGDRTLRKIVEKDRFQTLGDLRKQWTESGVETSRATVHRRVLLNQKQRQKRLTWATEKQHWTVAQWSKVLFSDESKFCMSFGNQGARVWRK
;
A
#
# COMPACT_ATOMS: atom_id res chain seq x y z
N MET A 1 -10.58 10.35 19.51
CA MET A 1 -10.23 11.60 18.80
C MET A 1 -10.52 11.43 17.31
N SER A 2 -11.61 12.03 16.85
CA SER A 2 -12.08 11.90 15.47
C SER A 2 -11.47 13.03 14.63
N PHE A 3 -10.36 12.74 13.94
CA PHE A 3 -9.83 13.65 12.93
C PHE A 3 -10.72 13.57 11.69
N GLY A 4 -11.74 14.43 11.69
CA GLY A 4 -12.74 14.52 10.64
C GLY A 4 -12.16 15.02 9.31
N ASN A 5 -12.67 14.45 8.21
CA ASN A 5 -12.76 14.91 6.82
C ASN A 5 -11.54 15.60 6.13
N GLN A 6 -10.84 16.53 6.78
CA GLN A 6 -9.70 17.26 6.23
C GLN A 6 -8.43 16.40 6.17
N GLY A 7 -8.12 15.66 7.23
CA GLY A 7 -6.95 14.77 7.29
C GLY A 7 -7.02 13.60 6.30
N ASP A 8 -8.24 13.17 5.94
CA ASP A 8 -8.45 12.11 4.95
C ASP A 8 -8.27 12.59 3.51
N ARG A 9 -8.60 13.87 3.23
CA ARG A 9 -8.36 14.48 1.91
C ARG A 9 -6.88 14.65 1.63
N THR A 10 -6.09 15.06 2.62
CA THR A 10 -4.64 15.21 2.47
C THR A 10 -3.96 13.85 2.27
N LEU A 11 -4.33 12.85 3.07
CA LEU A 11 -3.84 11.48 2.90
C LEU A 11 -4.17 10.93 1.50
N ARG A 12 -5.39 11.15 1.02
CA ARG A 12 -5.80 10.71 -0.31
C ARG A 12 -4.96 11.33 -1.43
N LYS A 13 -4.68 12.64 -1.36
CA LYS A 13 -3.79 13.32 -2.31
C LYS A 13 -2.37 12.75 -2.28
N ILE A 14 -1.84 12.47 -1.09
CA ILE A 14 -0.51 11.87 -0.90
C ILE A 14 -0.45 10.48 -1.55
N VAL A 15 -1.45 9.63 -1.31
CA VAL A 15 -1.54 8.27 -1.90
C VAL A 15 -1.75 8.31 -3.42
N GLU A 16 -2.54 9.26 -3.92
CA GLU A 16 -2.82 9.39 -5.35
C GLU A 16 -1.61 9.91 -6.16
N LYS A 17 -0.71 10.68 -5.53
CA LYS A 17 0.51 11.22 -6.16
C LYS A 17 1.51 10.14 -6.58
N ASP A 18 1.70 9.13 -5.73
CA ASP A 18 2.48 7.93 -6.05
C ASP A 18 1.95 6.75 -5.22
N ARG A 19 1.39 5.75 -5.92
CA ARG A 19 0.76 4.58 -5.30
C ARG A 19 1.76 3.52 -4.84
N PHE A 20 3.04 3.66 -5.18
CA PHE A 20 4.11 2.72 -4.83
C PHE A 20 4.92 3.16 -3.60
N GLN A 21 4.51 4.24 -2.96
CA GLN A 21 5.13 4.72 -1.73
C GLN A 21 4.97 3.72 -0.58
N THR A 22 5.99 3.58 0.24
CA THR A 22 5.90 2.72 1.41
C THR A 22 5.01 3.36 2.49
N LEU A 23 4.48 2.55 3.41
CA LEU A 23 3.77 3.07 4.58
C LEU A 23 4.61 4.04 5.43
N GLY A 24 5.94 3.94 5.35
CA GLY A 24 6.85 4.87 6.02
C GLY A 24 6.85 6.24 5.36
N ASP A 25 6.90 6.26 4.03
CA ASP A 25 6.88 7.50 3.23
C ASP A 25 5.53 8.21 3.37
N LEU A 26 4.43 7.45 3.30
CA LEU A 26 3.07 7.96 3.50
C LEU A 26 2.90 8.57 4.90
N ARG A 27 3.41 7.91 5.94
CA ARG A 27 3.39 8.47 7.31
C ARG A 27 4.19 9.76 7.39
N LYS A 28 5.41 9.78 6.87
CA LYS A 28 6.28 10.96 6.90
C LYS A 28 5.59 12.16 6.25
N GLN A 29 5.06 11.99 5.05
CA GLN A 29 4.37 13.06 4.31
C GLN A 29 3.07 13.50 4.97
N TRP A 30 2.34 12.58 5.61
CA TRP A 30 1.12 12.94 6.32
C TRP A 30 1.43 13.71 7.61
N THR A 31 2.49 13.36 8.33
CA THR A 31 3.01 14.14 9.46
C THR A 31 3.47 15.53 9.02
N GLU A 32 4.20 15.64 7.90
CA GLU A 32 4.61 16.93 7.31
C GLU A 32 3.42 17.83 6.94
N SER A 33 2.23 17.26 6.69
CA SER A 33 0.99 18.02 6.47
C SER A 33 0.33 18.55 7.76
N GLY A 34 1.00 18.39 8.92
CA GLY A 34 0.54 18.87 10.22
C GLY A 34 -0.38 17.89 10.96
N VAL A 35 -0.46 16.63 10.51
CA VAL A 35 -1.30 15.59 11.13
C VAL A 35 -0.42 14.54 11.80
N GLU A 36 -0.29 14.60 13.11
CA GLU A 36 0.41 13.58 13.90
C GLU A 36 -0.31 12.23 13.82
N THR A 37 0.33 11.22 13.23
CA THR A 37 -0.27 9.90 12.99
C THR A 37 0.70 8.74 13.20
N SER A 38 0.20 7.64 13.74
CA SER A 38 0.95 6.39 13.87
C SER A 38 0.93 5.57 12.58
N ARG A 39 1.96 4.72 12.35
CA ARG A 39 2.00 3.80 11.19
C ARG A 39 0.74 2.93 11.09
N ALA A 40 0.21 2.48 12.23
CA ALA A 40 -1.02 1.69 12.27
C ALA A 40 -2.24 2.47 11.78
N THR A 41 -2.32 3.76 12.10
CA THR A 41 -3.40 4.64 11.62
C THR A 41 -3.28 4.91 10.13
N VAL A 42 -2.08 5.18 9.62
CA VAL A 42 -1.81 5.33 8.18
C VAL A 42 -2.21 4.07 7.44
N HIS A 43 -1.76 2.91 7.91
CA HIS A 43 -2.10 1.61 7.33
C HIS A 43 -3.61 1.44 7.21
N ARG A 44 -4.37 1.65 8.31
CA ARG A 44 -5.84 1.53 8.32
C ARG A 44 -6.55 2.52 7.40
N ARG A 45 -6.04 3.75 7.27
CA ARG A 45 -6.68 4.81 6.47
C ARG A 45 -6.36 4.73 4.98
N VAL A 46 -5.22 4.13 4.63
CA VAL A 46 -4.90 3.75 3.24
C VAL A 46 -5.74 2.55 2.77
N LEU A 47 -6.43 1.84 3.68
CA LEU A 47 -7.27 0.68 3.31
C LEU A 47 -8.48 1.10 2.48
N LEU A 48 -8.38 0.79 1.19
CA LEU A 48 -9.42 0.53 0.21
C LEU A 48 -10.69 1.36 0.36
N ASN A 49 -10.95 2.23 -0.62
CA ASN A 49 -12.22 2.91 -0.73
C ASN A 49 -13.39 1.91 -0.89
N GLN A 50 -14.62 2.35 -0.61
CA GLN A 50 -15.82 1.49 -0.67
C GLN A 50 -15.98 0.78 -2.04
N LYS A 51 -15.69 1.48 -3.14
CA LYS A 51 -15.74 0.92 -4.50
C LYS A 51 -14.71 -0.20 -4.69
N GLN A 52 -13.51 -0.05 -4.17
CA GLN A 52 -12.45 -1.06 -4.19
C GLN A 52 -12.83 -2.26 -3.33
N ARG A 53 -13.43 -2.04 -2.16
CA ARG A 53 -13.96 -3.14 -1.31
C ARG A 53 -15.03 -3.93 -2.05
N GLN A 54 -15.98 -3.25 -2.68
CA GLN A 54 -17.05 -3.90 -3.45
C GLN A 54 -16.49 -4.70 -4.62
N LYS A 55 -15.57 -4.12 -5.41
CA LYS A 55 -14.94 -4.83 -6.53
C LYS A 55 -14.19 -6.09 -6.07
N ARG A 56 -13.45 -6.00 -4.97
CA ARG A 56 -12.74 -7.15 -4.39
C ARG A 56 -13.69 -8.22 -3.89
N LEU A 57 -14.79 -7.82 -3.23
CA LEU A 57 -15.81 -8.75 -2.76
C LEU A 57 -16.48 -9.48 -3.91
N THR A 58 -16.95 -8.75 -4.93
CA THR A 58 -17.57 -9.33 -6.11
C THR A 58 -16.63 -10.33 -6.80
N TRP A 59 -15.38 -9.94 -7.03
CA TRP A 59 -14.38 -10.83 -7.64
C TRP A 59 -14.12 -12.09 -6.80
N ALA A 60 -14.00 -11.96 -5.47
CA ALA A 60 -13.80 -13.10 -4.59
C ALA A 60 -15.00 -14.05 -4.60
N THR A 61 -16.23 -13.51 -4.53
CA THR A 61 -17.46 -14.29 -4.57
C THR A 61 -17.63 -15.04 -5.91
N GLU A 62 -17.28 -14.41 -7.03
CA GLU A 62 -17.32 -15.05 -8.36
C GLU A 62 -16.32 -16.21 -8.49
N LYS A 63 -15.16 -16.09 -7.84
CA LYS A 63 -14.03 -17.03 -7.96
C LYS A 63 -13.92 -18.01 -6.79
N GLN A 64 -14.75 -17.90 -5.76
CA GLN A 64 -14.64 -18.70 -4.53
C GLN A 64 -14.75 -20.22 -4.76
N HIS A 65 -15.53 -20.64 -5.77
CA HIS A 65 -15.76 -22.04 -6.11
C HIS A 65 -14.92 -22.53 -7.30
N TRP A 66 -13.91 -21.76 -7.71
CA TRP A 66 -13.06 -22.16 -8.83
C TRP A 66 -12.23 -23.39 -8.48
N THR A 67 -12.20 -24.35 -9.41
CA THR A 67 -11.41 -25.57 -9.29
C THR A 67 -9.95 -25.33 -9.67
N VAL A 68 -9.07 -26.25 -9.28
CA VAL A 68 -7.63 -26.19 -9.62
C VAL A 68 -7.42 -26.11 -11.14
N ALA A 69 -8.22 -26.83 -11.93
CA ALA A 69 -8.15 -26.81 -13.40
C ALA A 69 -8.62 -25.48 -14.02
N GLN A 70 -9.41 -24.67 -13.31
CA GLN A 70 -9.77 -23.32 -13.75
C GLN A 70 -8.65 -22.34 -13.42
N TRP A 71 -8.04 -22.45 -12.24
CA TRP A 71 -6.87 -21.65 -11.86
C TRP A 71 -5.65 -21.92 -12.74
N SER A 72 -5.45 -23.17 -13.19
CA SER A 72 -4.32 -23.54 -14.05
C SER A 72 -4.35 -22.89 -15.43
N LYS A 73 -5.49 -22.30 -15.83
CA LYS A 73 -5.64 -21.55 -17.08
C LYS A 73 -5.31 -20.07 -16.94
N VAL A 74 -5.05 -19.59 -15.72
CA VAL A 74 -4.77 -18.18 -15.44
C VAL A 74 -3.25 -17.96 -15.42
N LEU A 75 -2.77 -17.08 -16.29
CA LEU A 75 -1.39 -16.59 -16.23
C LEU A 75 -1.36 -15.26 -15.46
N PHE A 76 -0.67 -15.24 -14.32
CA PHE A 76 -0.45 -14.03 -13.55
C PHE A 76 0.81 -13.30 -14.04
N SER A 77 0.74 -11.98 -14.15
CA SER A 77 1.88 -11.11 -14.42
C SER A 77 1.81 -9.90 -13.48
N ASP A 78 2.97 -9.44 -13.04
CA ASP A 78 3.13 -8.25 -12.21
C ASP A 78 4.52 -7.63 -12.45
N GLU A 79 4.66 -6.34 -12.16
CA GLU A 79 5.92 -5.62 -12.23
C GLU A 79 6.38 -5.26 -10.81
N SER A 80 7.60 -5.69 -10.45
CA SER A 80 8.19 -5.41 -9.15
C SER A 80 9.50 -4.66 -9.29
N LYS A 81 9.72 -3.67 -8.42
CA LYS A 81 10.98 -2.93 -8.33
C LYS A 81 11.96 -3.68 -7.42
N PHE A 82 13.09 -4.11 -7.97
CA PHE A 82 14.20 -4.67 -7.18
C PHE A 82 15.27 -3.61 -6.98
N CYS A 83 15.45 -3.16 -5.73
CA CYS A 83 16.50 -2.21 -5.37
C CYS A 83 17.75 -2.97 -4.94
N MET A 84 18.87 -2.81 -5.67
CA MET A 84 20.15 -3.46 -5.33
C MET A 84 20.87 -2.80 -4.14
N SER A 85 20.53 -1.55 -3.80
CA SER A 85 21.08 -0.83 -2.66
C SER A 85 19.96 -0.23 -1.82
N PHE A 86 19.87 -0.65 -0.56
CA PHE A 86 19.02 0.01 0.43
C PHE A 86 19.80 1.22 0.97
N GLY A 87 19.24 2.42 0.81
CA GLY A 87 19.87 3.65 1.30
C GLY A 87 20.29 3.55 2.77
N ASN A 88 21.45 4.15 3.08
CA ASN A 88 22.12 4.23 4.38
C ASN A 88 22.77 2.95 4.96
N GLN A 89 22.82 1.83 4.24
CA GLN A 89 23.80 0.79 4.59
C GLN A 89 25.13 1.22 3.97
N GLY A 90 25.98 1.89 4.74
CA GLY A 90 27.36 2.18 4.34
C GLY A 90 28.03 0.95 3.74
N ALA A 91 28.98 1.15 2.82
CA ALA A 91 29.64 0.06 2.11
C ALA A 91 29.99 -1.09 3.06
N ARG A 92 29.47 -2.30 2.79
CA ARG A 92 29.82 -3.49 3.57
C ARG A 92 31.28 -3.81 3.31
N VAL A 93 32.16 -3.42 4.23
CA VAL A 93 33.58 -3.76 4.19
C VAL A 93 33.76 -5.15 4.77
N TRP A 94 34.15 -6.10 3.93
CA TRP A 94 34.65 -7.39 4.39
C TRP A 94 36.14 -7.23 4.71
N ARG A 95 36.54 -7.52 5.96
CA ARG A 95 37.95 -7.61 6.34
C ARG A 95 38.35 -9.08 6.47
N LYS A 96 39.57 -9.39 6.02
CA LYS A 96 40.21 -10.70 6.13
C LYS A 96 40.71 -10.94 7.54
#